data_AF-A0ABD3CSP2-F1
#
_entry.id   AF-A0ABD3CSP2-F1
#
_cell.length_a   1.000
_cell.length_b   1.000
_cell.length_c   1.000
_cell.angle_alpha   90.00
_cell.angle_beta   90.00
_cell.angle_gamma   90.00
#
_symmetry.space_group_name_H-M   'P 1'
#
loop_
_entity.id
_entity.type
_entity.pdbx_description
1 polymer ?
#
loop_
_entity_poly.entity_id
_entity_poly.type
_entity_poly.pdbx_seq_one_letter_code
_entity_poly.pdbx_strand_id
1 'polypeptide(L)'
;MAASGVMISQSTSSSNSPSSENSIGTTHKTASSQSLSRYESQKRRDWNTFGQYLKNHKPPLVLSRCSGAHILEFLRYLDQFGKTKVHGNTCPFYGNSHPPAPCPCPLRQAWGSLDALVGRLRAAFEENGGRPDTNPFGARAVRLYLREVRDTQAKARGIVYEKKKRKKPQKSEPAVIMEYNHHHHLDDECEDDGGLTIAAAPGERGSMIFPLSVFN
;
A
#
# COMPACT_ATOMS: atom_id res chain seq x y z
N MET A 1 -15.89 4.72 71.75
CA MET A 1 -16.59 4.23 70.54
C MET A 1 -15.63 3.31 69.80
N ALA A 2 -16.08 2.09 69.53
CA ALA A 2 -15.42 1.05 68.73
C ALA A 2 -15.14 1.55 67.28
N ALA A 3 -14.36 0.91 66.39
CA ALA A 3 -13.97 -0.48 66.22
C ALA A 3 -12.76 -0.59 65.23
N SER A 4 -12.05 -1.74 65.30
CA SER A 4 -11.51 -2.59 64.21
C SER A 4 -10.94 -1.94 62.93
N GLY A 5 -9.73 -2.21 62.43
CA GLY A 5 -8.92 -3.43 62.41
C GLY A 5 -8.92 -4.02 61.00
N VAL A 6 -7.81 -3.92 60.24
CA VAL A 6 -7.37 -4.88 59.19
C VAL A 6 -5.85 -4.75 59.00
N MET A 7 -5.14 -5.85 59.27
CA MET A 7 -3.74 -6.10 58.98
C MET A 7 -3.56 -6.57 57.51
N ILE A 8 -2.62 -5.97 56.77
CA ILE A 8 -2.20 -6.45 55.45
C ILE A 8 -0.88 -7.20 55.61
N SER A 9 -0.95 -8.52 55.47
CA SER A 9 0.19 -9.43 55.33
C SER A 9 0.81 -9.27 53.95
N GLN A 10 2.11 -8.97 53.87
CA GLN A 10 2.91 -9.15 52.66
C GLN A 10 3.77 -10.40 52.82
N SER A 11 3.43 -11.43 52.06
CA SER A 11 4.15 -12.68 51.99
C SER A 11 5.44 -12.52 51.19
N THR A 12 6.53 -12.98 51.79
CA THR A 12 7.83 -13.22 51.17
C THR A 12 7.77 -14.49 50.32
N SER A 13 8.35 -14.46 49.12
CA SER A 13 8.74 -15.67 48.40
C SER A 13 9.93 -15.41 47.47
N SER A 14 11.10 -15.67 48.03
CA SER A 14 12.19 -16.50 47.50
C SER A 14 12.48 -16.47 46.00
N SER A 15 13.61 -15.84 45.68
CA SER A 15 14.41 -16.01 44.48
C SER A 15 15.04 -17.41 44.41
N ASN A 16 14.77 -18.15 43.33
CA ASN A 16 15.55 -19.31 42.91
C ASN A 16 16.02 -19.10 41.47
N SER A 17 17.34 -19.04 41.27
CA SER A 17 17.98 -19.31 39.98
C SER A 17 18.04 -20.82 39.73
N PRO A 18 18.11 -21.28 38.47
CA PRO A 18 19.42 -21.72 38.00
C PRO A 18 19.73 -21.38 36.53
N SER A 19 21.03 -21.33 36.27
CA SER A 19 21.70 -21.28 34.98
C SER A 19 21.30 -22.44 34.06
N SER A 20 21.29 -22.23 32.74
CA SER A 20 22.08 -22.99 31.75
C SER A 20 21.64 -22.76 30.30
N GLU A 21 22.64 -22.76 29.43
CA GLU A 21 22.63 -23.23 28.04
C GLU A 21 22.21 -22.30 26.88
N ASN A 22 23.28 -21.78 26.28
CA ASN A 22 23.47 -21.39 24.89
C ASN A 22 22.65 -22.27 23.91
N SER A 23 21.78 -21.66 23.10
CA SER A 23 21.29 -22.27 21.86
C SER A 23 21.16 -21.23 20.76
N ILE A 24 22.01 -21.43 19.76
CA ILE A 24 22.13 -20.67 18.53
C ILE A 24 20.95 -21.04 17.61
N GLY A 25 20.24 -20.03 17.11
CA GLY A 25 19.63 -20.00 15.78
C GLY A 25 18.42 -20.89 15.51
N THR A 26 17.24 -20.26 15.34
CA THR A 26 16.37 -20.38 14.14
C THR A 26 15.12 -19.51 14.36
N THR A 27 15.13 -18.25 13.90
CA THR A 27 13.96 -17.35 13.91
C THR A 27 13.61 -16.86 12.50
N HIS A 28 13.12 -17.77 11.65
CA HIS A 28 12.56 -17.39 10.34
C HIS A 28 11.27 -18.16 10.03
N LYS A 29 10.19 -17.93 10.80
CA LYS A 29 8.83 -18.36 10.39
C LYS A 29 7.65 -17.51 10.90
N THR A 30 7.88 -16.42 11.64
CA THR A 30 6.81 -15.61 12.25
C THR A 30 6.46 -14.32 11.48
N ALA A 31 7.31 -13.88 10.55
CA ALA A 31 7.06 -12.63 9.81
C ALA A 31 5.84 -12.72 8.88
N SER A 32 5.59 -13.89 8.28
CA SER A 32 4.45 -14.11 7.38
C SER A 32 3.13 -14.09 8.13
N SER A 33 3.01 -14.79 9.26
CA SER A 33 1.79 -14.80 10.09
C SER A 33 1.45 -13.43 10.68
N GLN A 34 2.47 -12.68 11.12
CA GLN A 34 2.29 -11.29 11.59
C GLN A 34 1.84 -10.36 10.45
N SER A 35 2.39 -10.51 9.24
CA SER A 35 2.03 -9.68 8.09
C SER A 35 0.57 -9.91 7.63
N LEU A 36 0.12 -11.17 7.62
CA LEU A 36 -1.26 -11.54 7.34
C LEU A 36 -2.20 -10.96 8.41
N SER A 37 -1.87 -11.11 9.69
CA SER A 37 -2.63 -10.53 10.80
C SER A 37 -2.78 -9.00 10.69
N ARG A 38 -1.71 -8.29 10.30
CA ARG A 38 -1.75 -6.84 10.08
C ARG A 38 -2.70 -6.48 8.95
N TYR A 39 -2.58 -7.14 7.80
CA TYR A 39 -3.44 -6.91 6.65
C TYR A 39 -4.91 -7.17 7.00
N GLU A 40 -5.21 -8.30 7.65
CA GLU A 40 -6.54 -8.68 8.08
C GLU A 40 -7.17 -7.67 9.06
N SER A 41 -6.39 -7.20 10.03
CA SER A 41 -6.86 -6.16 10.96
C SER A 41 -7.20 -4.86 10.23
N GLN A 42 -6.40 -4.47 9.24
CA GLN A 42 -6.63 -3.24 8.47
C GLN A 42 -7.87 -3.38 7.59
N LYS A 43 -8.00 -4.51 6.88
CA LYS A 43 -9.16 -4.82 6.04
C LYS A 43 -10.46 -4.73 6.84
N ARG A 44 -10.47 -5.27 8.06
CA ARG A 44 -11.64 -5.22 8.94
C ARG A 44 -11.97 -3.82 9.46
N ARG A 45 -10.97 -3.00 9.79
CA ARG A 45 -11.19 -1.58 10.12
C ARG A 45 -11.79 -0.81 8.95
N ASP A 46 -11.26 -1.03 7.76
CA ASP A 46 -11.73 -0.38 6.55
C ASP A 46 -13.17 -0.79 6.21
N TRP A 47 -13.47 -2.09 6.33
CA TRP A 47 -14.82 -2.64 6.14
C TRP A 47 -15.83 -2.03 7.12
N ASN A 48 -15.48 -1.96 8.41
CA ASN A 48 -16.33 -1.35 9.43
C ASN A 48 -16.55 0.14 9.16
N THR A 49 -15.50 0.86 8.74
CA THR A 49 -15.58 2.28 8.37
C THR A 49 -16.53 2.49 7.20
N PHE A 50 -16.41 1.65 6.17
CA PHE A 50 -17.31 1.69 5.02
C PHE A 50 -18.76 1.35 5.40
N GLY A 51 -18.97 0.32 6.21
CA GLY A 51 -20.29 -0.03 6.73
C GLY A 51 -20.92 1.10 7.54
N GLN A 52 -20.13 1.81 8.35
CA GLN A 52 -20.61 2.98 9.09
C GLN A 52 -20.95 4.14 8.15
N TYR A 53 -20.15 4.38 7.11
CA TYR A 53 -20.45 5.37 6.09
C TYR A 53 -21.79 5.10 5.41
N LEU A 54 -22.08 3.84 5.04
CA LEU A 54 -23.38 3.48 4.44
C LEU A 54 -24.57 3.72 5.36
N LYS A 55 -24.44 3.43 6.66
CA LYS A 55 -25.49 3.69 7.67
C LYS A 55 -25.77 5.18 7.85
N ASN A 56 -24.74 6.01 7.75
CA ASN A 56 -24.84 7.46 7.92
C ASN A 56 -25.31 8.17 6.63
N HIS A 57 -25.31 7.48 5.49
CA HIS A 57 -25.80 8.01 4.22
C HIS A 57 -27.29 8.36 4.31
N LYS A 58 -27.71 9.42 3.62
CA LYS A 58 -29.11 9.88 3.58
C LYS A 58 -29.60 9.89 2.13
N PRO A 59 -30.50 8.97 1.72
CA PRO A 59 -31.17 7.94 2.53
C PRO A 59 -30.24 6.79 2.95
N PRO A 60 -30.55 6.04 4.02
CA PRO A 60 -29.73 4.91 4.46
C PRO A 60 -29.51 3.90 3.34
N LEU A 61 -28.24 3.56 3.10
CA LEU A 61 -27.86 2.61 2.07
C LEU A 61 -27.55 1.24 2.67
N VAL A 62 -28.00 0.20 1.99
CA VAL A 62 -27.63 -1.18 2.27
C VAL A 62 -26.63 -1.65 1.23
N LEU A 63 -25.74 -2.56 1.63
CA LEU A 63 -24.68 -3.07 0.76
C LEU A 63 -25.21 -3.66 -0.56
N SER A 64 -26.37 -4.33 -0.53
CA SER A 64 -27.01 -4.92 -1.72
C SER A 64 -27.46 -3.91 -2.77
N ARG A 65 -27.67 -2.65 -2.38
CA ARG A 65 -28.00 -1.53 -3.28
C ARG A 65 -26.80 -0.63 -3.55
N CYS A 66 -25.64 -0.96 -2.97
CA CYS A 66 -24.41 -0.23 -3.20
C CYS A 66 -23.94 -0.47 -4.64
N SER A 67 -23.45 0.58 -5.27
CA SER A 67 -23.03 0.57 -6.67
C SER A 67 -21.72 1.34 -6.77
N GLY A 68 -21.06 1.27 -7.93
CA GLY A 68 -19.82 2.01 -8.16
C GLY A 68 -19.94 3.50 -7.84
N ALA A 69 -21.10 4.13 -8.06
CA ALA A 69 -21.33 5.54 -7.74
C ALA A 69 -21.17 5.85 -6.25
N HIS A 70 -21.79 5.03 -5.39
CA HIS A 70 -21.67 5.15 -3.93
C HIS A 70 -20.23 4.93 -3.46
N ILE A 71 -19.48 4.03 -4.11
CA ILE A 71 -18.06 3.85 -3.83
C ILE A 71 -17.29 5.12 -4.18
N LEU A 72 -17.56 5.76 -5.32
CA LEU A 72 -16.90 7.01 -5.69
C LEU A 72 -17.21 8.15 -4.71
N GLU A 73 -18.43 8.23 -4.21
CA GLU A 73 -18.80 9.19 -3.18
C GLU A 73 -18.04 8.94 -1.88
N PHE A 74 -17.97 7.68 -1.44
CA PHE A 74 -17.16 7.29 -0.28
C PHE A 74 -15.69 7.69 -0.45
N LEU A 75 -15.09 7.41 -1.61
CA LEU A 75 -13.68 7.77 -1.87
C LEU A 75 -13.45 9.30 -1.85
N ARG A 76 -14.43 10.10 -2.30
CA ARG A 76 -14.37 11.57 -2.20
C ARG A 76 -14.58 12.07 -0.78
N TYR A 77 -15.45 11.43 0.00
CA TYR A 77 -15.62 11.72 1.42
C TYR A 77 -14.29 11.55 2.17
N LEU A 78 -13.52 10.50 1.85
CA LEU A 78 -12.21 10.27 2.49
C LEU A 78 -11.16 11.34 2.22
N ASP A 79 -11.30 12.13 1.14
CA ASP A 79 -10.38 13.23 0.86
C ASP A 79 -10.41 14.32 1.95
N GLN A 80 -11.51 14.46 2.70
CA GLN A 80 -11.60 15.40 3.82
C GLN A 80 -10.58 15.12 4.93
N PHE A 81 -10.15 13.86 5.04
CA PHE A 81 -9.16 13.40 6.02
C PHE A 81 -7.79 13.14 5.38
N GLY A 82 -7.60 13.67 4.17
CA GLY A 82 -6.39 13.58 3.39
C GLY A 82 -5.18 14.22 4.06
N LYS A 83 -3.99 13.72 3.73
CA LYS A 83 -2.69 14.28 4.20
C LYS A 83 -1.79 14.71 3.05
N THR A 84 -2.18 14.42 1.81
CA THR A 84 -1.38 14.74 0.63
C THR A 84 -1.83 16.07 0.05
N LYS A 85 -0.92 17.04 -0.08
CA LYS A 85 -1.20 18.28 -0.79
C LYS A 85 -1.33 17.98 -2.29
N VAL A 86 -2.47 18.35 -2.88
CA VAL A 86 -2.73 18.19 -4.32
C VAL A 86 -2.98 19.58 -4.91
N HIS A 87 -2.04 20.06 -5.72
CA HIS A 87 -2.10 21.39 -6.30
C HIS A 87 -3.18 21.48 -7.39
N GLY A 88 -4.02 22.52 -7.33
CA GLY A 88 -4.97 22.83 -8.40
C GLY A 88 -4.25 23.35 -9.64
N ASN A 89 -4.87 23.23 -10.82
CA ASN A 89 -4.25 23.64 -12.09
C ASN A 89 -3.87 25.12 -12.17
N THR A 90 -4.52 25.98 -11.38
CA THR A 90 -4.24 27.41 -11.27
C THR A 90 -3.22 27.75 -10.17
N CYS A 91 -2.74 26.75 -9.43
CA CYS A 91 -1.76 26.94 -8.37
C CYS A 91 -0.37 27.19 -8.96
N PRO A 92 0.39 28.21 -8.51
CA PRO A 92 1.76 28.47 -8.98
C PRO A 92 2.72 27.28 -8.79
N PHE A 93 2.42 26.41 -7.84
CA PHE A 93 3.21 25.21 -7.55
C PHE A 93 2.73 23.94 -8.27
N TYR A 94 1.76 24.04 -9.19
CA TYR A 94 1.32 22.87 -9.97
C TYR A 94 2.50 22.28 -10.75
N GLY A 95 2.73 20.97 -10.61
CA GLY A 95 3.86 20.30 -11.27
C GLY A 95 5.19 20.44 -10.54
N ASN A 96 5.22 21.05 -9.34
CA ASN A 96 6.42 21.14 -8.53
C ASN A 96 6.38 20.11 -7.38
N SER A 97 7.38 19.22 -7.33
CA SER A 97 7.51 18.20 -6.28
C SER A 97 8.02 18.75 -4.94
N HIS A 98 8.69 19.90 -4.96
CA HIS A 98 9.25 20.55 -3.78
C HIS A 98 8.89 22.05 -3.80
N PRO A 99 7.65 22.40 -3.46
CA PRO A 99 7.20 23.79 -3.47
C PRO A 99 7.98 24.61 -2.42
N PRO A 100 8.52 25.79 -2.79
CA PRO A 100 9.33 26.61 -1.89
C PRO A 100 8.51 27.35 -0.81
N ALA A 101 7.18 27.36 -0.92
CA ALA A 101 6.27 28.02 0.02
C ALA A 101 4.93 27.25 0.13
N PRO A 102 4.16 27.44 1.22
CA PRO A 102 2.85 26.81 1.38
C PRO A 102 1.81 27.40 0.41
N CYS A 103 0.74 26.64 0.13
CA CYS A 103 -0.38 27.08 -0.71
C CYS A 103 -1.74 26.68 -0.14
N PRO A 104 -2.82 27.38 -0.54
CA PRO A 104 -4.18 27.10 -0.05
C PRO A 104 -4.81 25.86 -0.67
N CYS A 105 -4.08 25.08 -1.49
CA CYS A 105 -4.62 23.88 -2.10
C CYS A 105 -5.06 22.85 -1.05
N PRO A 106 -6.14 22.09 -1.30
CA PRO A 106 -6.67 21.13 -0.33
C PRO A 106 -5.70 19.97 -0.08
N LEU A 107 -5.82 19.36 1.10
CA LEU A 107 -5.25 18.05 1.38
C LEU A 107 -6.24 16.98 0.91
N ARG A 108 -5.74 15.91 0.30
CA ARG A 108 -6.52 14.78 -0.23
C ARG A 108 -5.83 13.46 0.12
N GLN A 109 -6.53 12.35 -0.06
CA GLN A 109 -5.90 11.04 0.09
C GLN A 109 -4.86 10.83 -1.01
N ALA A 110 -3.74 10.19 -0.69
CA ALA A 110 -2.82 9.77 -1.73
C ALA A 110 -3.50 8.71 -2.61
N TRP A 111 -3.26 8.75 -3.93
CA TRP A 111 -3.85 7.78 -4.86
C TRP A 111 -3.56 6.33 -4.44
N GLY A 112 -2.34 6.04 -3.98
CA GLY A 112 -1.93 4.70 -3.54
C GLY A 112 -2.66 4.23 -2.28
N SER A 113 -3.02 5.15 -1.38
CA SER A 113 -3.84 4.82 -0.21
C SER A 113 -5.26 4.44 -0.59
N LEU A 114 -5.85 5.16 -1.55
CA LEU A 114 -7.19 4.85 -2.09
C LEU A 114 -7.20 3.51 -2.82
N ASP A 115 -6.20 3.24 -3.66
CA ASP A 115 -6.08 1.99 -4.42
C ASP A 115 -5.96 0.78 -3.47
N ALA A 116 -5.07 0.88 -2.48
CA ALA A 116 -4.90 -0.17 -1.48
C ALA A 116 -6.15 -0.40 -0.63
N LEU A 117 -6.88 0.68 -0.27
CA LEU A 117 -8.15 0.60 0.43
C LEU A 117 -9.21 -0.14 -0.41
N VAL A 118 -9.36 0.24 -1.68
CA VAL A 118 -10.31 -0.41 -2.60
C VAL A 118 -9.96 -1.90 -2.78
N GLY A 119 -8.68 -2.24 -2.86
CA GLY A 119 -8.23 -3.63 -2.89
C GLY A 119 -8.66 -4.42 -1.66
N ARG A 120 -8.48 -3.86 -0.45
CA ARG A 120 -8.90 -4.49 0.80
C ARG A 120 -10.42 -4.62 0.90
N LEU A 121 -11.17 -3.60 0.52
CA LEU A 121 -12.64 -3.63 0.54
C LEU A 121 -13.23 -4.62 -0.48
N ARG A 122 -12.57 -4.80 -1.63
CA ARG A 122 -12.95 -5.85 -2.60
C ARG A 122 -12.83 -7.24 -1.97
N ALA A 123 -11.70 -7.53 -1.31
CA ALA A 123 -11.49 -8.80 -0.62
C ALA A 123 -12.46 -8.99 0.56
N ALA A 124 -12.70 -7.94 1.36
CA ALA A 124 -13.67 -7.99 2.45
C ALA A 124 -15.09 -8.32 1.95
N PHE A 125 -15.51 -7.71 0.83
CA PHE A 125 -16.81 -7.98 0.24
C PHE A 125 -16.99 -9.47 -0.12
N GLU A 126 -15.96 -10.10 -0.68
CA GLU A 126 -15.98 -11.52 -1.05
C GLU A 126 -16.04 -12.43 0.18
N GLU A 127 -15.28 -12.12 1.23
CA GLU A 127 -15.34 -12.84 2.51
C GLU A 127 -16.66 -12.69 3.25
N ASN A 128 -17.38 -11.59 3.02
CA ASN A 128 -18.71 -11.34 3.56
C ASN A 128 -19.83 -11.94 2.67
N GLY A 129 -19.51 -12.89 1.78
CA GLY A 129 -20.46 -13.63 0.96
C GLY A 129 -20.83 -12.93 -0.35
N GLY A 130 -20.15 -11.83 -0.69
CA GLY A 130 -20.32 -11.14 -1.96
C GLY A 130 -19.66 -11.90 -3.11
N ARG A 131 -20.27 -11.83 -4.29
CA ARG A 131 -19.68 -12.44 -5.49
C ARG A 131 -18.73 -11.46 -6.19
N PRO A 132 -17.62 -11.94 -6.78
CA PRO A 132 -16.68 -11.06 -7.49
C PRO A 132 -17.33 -10.35 -8.69
N ASP A 133 -18.30 -10.99 -9.36
CA ASP A 133 -19.02 -10.44 -10.52
C ASP A 133 -19.94 -9.26 -10.17
N THR A 134 -20.52 -9.23 -8.96
CA THR A 134 -21.40 -8.15 -8.49
C THR A 134 -20.69 -7.14 -7.59
N ASN A 135 -19.37 -7.25 -7.47
CA ASN A 135 -18.61 -6.47 -6.52
C ASN A 135 -18.57 -4.96 -6.89
N PRO A 136 -19.14 -4.06 -6.07
CA PRO A 136 -19.22 -2.63 -6.39
C PRO A 136 -17.83 -1.95 -6.40
N PHE A 137 -16.88 -2.46 -5.61
CA PHE A 137 -15.48 -2.00 -5.62
C PHE A 137 -14.74 -2.46 -6.87
N GLY A 138 -15.22 -3.52 -7.53
CA GLY A 138 -14.77 -3.99 -8.83
C GLY A 138 -15.31 -3.18 -10.00
N ALA A 139 -16.27 -2.27 -9.81
CA ALA A 139 -16.96 -1.60 -10.92
C ALA A 139 -16.01 -0.78 -11.83
N ARG A 140 -16.34 -0.74 -13.14
CA ARG A 140 -15.55 -0.01 -14.15
C ARG A 140 -15.34 1.46 -13.79
N ALA A 141 -16.37 2.12 -13.27
CA ALA A 141 -16.31 3.52 -12.85
C ALA A 141 -15.25 3.75 -11.76
N VAL A 142 -15.13 2.84 -10.78
CA VAL A 142 -14.13 2.93 -9.71
C VAL A 142 -12.72 2.80 -10.27
N ARG A 143 -12.49 1.84 -11.20
CA ARG A 143 -11.18 1.66 -11.84
C ARG A 143 -10.75 2.88 -12.66
N LEU A 144 -11.68 3.50 -13.40
CA LEU A 144 -11.39 4.71 -14.17
C LEU A 144 -11.09 5.89 -13.26
N TYR A 145 -11.85 6.06 -12.19
CA TYR A 145 -11.60 7.10 -11.18
C TYR A 145 -10.21 6.97 -10.55
N LEU A 146 -9.82 5.77 -10.09
CA LEU A 146 -8.49 5.58 -9.49
C LEU A 146 -7.35 5.88 -10.47
N ARG A 147 -7.54 5.55 -11.76
CA ARG A 147 -6.59 5.91 -12.82
C ARG A 147 -6.48 7.43 -12.99
N GLU A 148 -7.62 8.11 -13.07
CA GLU A 148 -7.66 9.57 -13.18
C GLU A 148 -7.04 10.27 -11.96
N VAL A 149 -7.36 9.81 -10.74
CA VAL A 149 -6.77 10.35 -9.50
C VAL A 149 -5.26 10.18 -9.49
N ARG A 150 -4.75 9.01 -9.90
CA ARG A 150 -3.29 8.79 -10.01
C ARG A 150 -2.66 9.78 -10.98
N ASP A 151 -3.24 9.93 -12.17
CA ASP A 151 -2.66 10.75 -13.24
C ASP A 151 -2.74 12.25 -12.89
N THR A 152 -3.85 12.70 -12.30
CA THR A 152 -4.02 14.09 -11.83
C THR A 152 -3.10 14.41 -10.66
N GLN A 153 -2.96 13.52 -9.68
CA GLN A 153 -2.01 13.71 -8.57
C GLN A 153 -0.56 13.70 -9.03
N ALA A 154 -0.19 12.82 -9.97
CA ALA A 154 1.17 12.78 -10.51
C ALA A 154 1.54 14.10 -11.19
N LYS A 155 0.65 14.62 -12.06
CA LYS A 155 0.84 15.92 -12.71
C LYS A 155 0.87 17.06 -11.69
N ALA A 156 -0.09 17.11 -10.77
CA ALA A 156 -0.18 18.18 -9.77
C ALA A 156 1.05 18.27 -8.86
N ARG A 157 1.64 17.13 -8.53
CA ARG A 157 2.80 17.03 -7.62
C ARG A 157 4.14 16.99 -8.35
N GLY A 158 4.17 17.14 -9.67
CA GLY A 158 5.41 17.09 -10.44
C GLY A 158 6.12 15.73 -10.40
N ILE A 159 5.41 14.65 -10.09
CA ILE A 159 5.97 13.31 -10.09
C ILE A 159 6.02 12.85 -11.54
N VAL A 160 7.09 13.23 -12.23
CA VAL A 160 7.44 12.59 -13.49
C VAL A 160 7.90 11.19 -13.13
N TYR A 161 7.11 10.18 -13.51
CA TYR A 161 7.66 8.84 -13.64
C TYR A 161 8.68 8.91 -14.77
N GLU A 162 9.89 9.35 -14.44
CA GLU A 162 11.09 9.00 -15.19
C GLU A 162 11.05 7.47 -15.24
N LYS A 163 10.42 6.94 -16.31
CA LYS A 163 10.75 5.61 -16.78
C LYS A 163 12.24 5.75 -17.01
N LYS A 164 13.04 5.34 -16.02
CA LYS A 164 14.42 4.94 -16.25
C LYS A 164 14.31 3.97 -17.41
N LYS A 165 14.50 4.49 -18.63
CA LYS A 165 14.85 3.70 -19.79
C LYS A 165 16.12 3.05 -19.30
N ARG A 166 16.01 1.81 -18.82
CA ARG A 166 17.15 0.93 -18.69
C ARG A 166 17.83 1.03 -20.04
N LYS A 167 18.95 1.77 -20.09
CA LYS A 167 19.80 1.82 -21.26
C LYS A 167 20.12 0.36 -21.52
N LYS A 168 19.47 -0.22 -22.52
CA LYS A 168 19.95 -1.45 -23.15
C LYS A 168 21.40 -1.09 -23.50
N PRO A 169 22.43 -1.76 -22.97
CA PRO A 169 23.78 -1.49 -23.40
C PRO A 169 23.77 -1.59 -24.93
N GLN A 170 24.02 -0.47 -25.60
CA GLN A 170 24.29 -0.51 -27.02
C GLN A 170 25.55 -1.36 -27.13
N LYS A 171 25.45 -2.54 -27.75
CA LYS A 171 26.63 -3.18 -28.31
C LYS A 171 27.23 -2.13 -29.25
N SER A 172 28.38 -1.59 -28.87
CA SER A 172 29.25 -0.88 -29.78
C SER A 172 29.71 -1.88 -30.82
N GLU A 173 29.02 -1.96 -31.96
CA GLU A 173 29.62 -2.54 -33.15
C GLU A 173 30.63 -1.54 -33.72
N PRO A 174 31.86 -1.98 -34.04
CA PRO A 174 32.82 -1.14 -34.73
C PRO A 174 32.33 -0.86 -36.14
N ALA A 175 32.53 0.38 -36.60
CA ALA A 175 32.26 0.79 -37.96
C ALA A 175 33.03 -0.09 -38.95
N VAL A 176 32.31 -0.85 -39.78
CA VAL A 176 32.87 -1.49 -40.97
C VAL A 176 32.02 -1.08 -42.16
N ILE A 177 32.69 -0.43 -43.10
CA ILE A 177 32.22 0.01 -44.40
C ILE A 177 31.77 -1.23 -45.17
N MET A 178 30.52 -1.27 -45.63
CA MET A 178 30.01 -2.40 -46.41
C MET A 178 29.70 -1.95 -47.84
N GLU A 179 30.59 -2.32 -48.76
CA GLU A 179 30.31 -2.44 -50.19
C GLU A 179 30.20 -3.94 -50.52
N TYR A 180 28.97 -4.34 -50.87
CA TYR A 180 28.47 -5.48 -51.65
C TYR A 180 29.16 -6.88 -51.66
N ASN A 181 28.31 -7.89 -51.34
CA ASN A 181 28.01 -9.14 -52.08
C ASN A 181 28.54 -10.55 -51.64
N HIS A 182 27.55 -11.45 -51.51
CA HIS A 182 27.48 -12.88 -51.89
C HIS A 182 27.92 -14.05 -50.95
N HIS A 183 26.92 -14.93 -50.68
CA HIS A 183 26.88 -16.42 -50.68
C HIS A 183 27.38 -17.31 -49.50
N HIS A 184 26.41 -18.12 -49.00
CA HIS A 184 26.43 -19.57 -48.65
C HIS A 184 27.00 -20.15 -47.33
N HIS A 185 26.17 -21.01 -46.70
CA HIS A 185 26.45 -22.35 -46.13
C HIS A 185 26.75 -22.59 -44.63
N LEU A 186 25.75 -23.20 -43.96
CA LEU A 186 25.68 -24.31 -42.98
C LEU A 186 26.59 -24.49 -41.72
N ASP A 187 25.86 -24.93 -40.68
CA ASP A 187 26.14 -25.87 -39.57
C ASP A 187 26.89 -25.48 -38.28
N ASP A 188 26.32 -26.05 -37.21
CA ASP A 188 26.92 -26.67 -36.01
C ASP A 188 26.82 -25.98 -34.62
N GLU A 189 26.54 -26.85 -33.65
CA GLU A 189 26.17 -26.62 -32.26
C GLU A 189 27.40 -26.36 -31.37
N CYS A 190 27.21 -25.76 -30.18
CA CYS A 190 27.72 -26.32 -28.92
C CYS A 190 27.23 -25.55 -27.68
N GLU A 191 26.92 -26.34 -26.65
CA GLU A 191 26.68 -25.99 -25.25
C GLU A 191 27.95 -25.43 -24.57
N ASP A 192 27.78 -24.69 -23.45
CA ASP A 192 28.31 -25.05 -22.12
C ASP A 192 28.29 -23.86 -21.14
N ASP A 193 28.17 -24.27 -19.88
CA ASP A 193 28.01 -23.65 -18.59
C ASP A 193 28.85 -22.44 -18.18
N GLY A 194 28.38 -21.79 -17.10
CA GLY A 194 29.21 -20.88 -16.31
C GLY A 194 28.41 -19.91 -15.45
N GLY A 195 27.92 -20.39 -14.31
CA GLY A 195 27.24 -19.54 -13.32
C GLY A 195 28.15 -18.51 -12.65
N LEU A 196 27.56 -17.48 -12.04
CA LEU A 196 27.99 -16.98 -10.73
C LEU A 196 26.92 -16.09 -10.09
N THR A 197 26.79 -16.31 -8.79
CA THR A 197 26.00 -15.60 -7.78
C THR A 197 26.43 -14.13 -7.66
N ILE A 198 25.51 -13.22 -7.30
CA ILE A 198 25.71 -12.17 -6.26
C ILE A 198 24.32 -11.71 -5.74
N ALA A 199 24.20 -11.72 -4.41
CA ALA A 199 23.11 -11.20 -3.61
C ALA A 199 23.18 -9.67 -3.43
N ALA A 200 22.03 -9.00 -3.27
CA ALA A 200 21.90 -7.81 -2.42
C ALA A 200 20.43 -7.51 -2.07
N ALA A 201 20.25 -7.12 -0.82
CA ALA A 201 19.03 -7.14 -0.01
C ALA A 201 18.07 -5.93 -0.23
N PRO A 202 16.85 -5.95 0.35
CA PRO A 202 15.76 -5.02 0.07
C PRO A 202 15.78 -3.75 0.94
N GLY A 203 15.43 -2.62 0.33
CA GLY A 203 15.25 -1.33 1.00
C GLY A 203 14.00 -1.28 1.89
N GLU A 204 14.18 -0.74 3.08
CA GLU A 204 13.27 -0.78 4.22
C GLU A 204 12.04 0.15 4.13
N ARG A 205 11.10 -0.17 5.02
CA ARG A 205 9.73 0.30 5.13
C ARG A 205 9.63 1.60 5.94
N GLY A 206 8.91 2.59 5.41
CA GLY A 206 8.33 3.66 6.22
C GLY A 206 7.02 3.20 6.87
N SER A 207 7.04 2.96 8.18
CA SER A 207 5.90 2.59 9.02
C SER A 207 4.99 3.79 9.27
N MET A 208 3.70 3.69 8.93
CA MET A 208 2.69 4.71 9.30
C MET A 208 2.00 4.31 10.60
N ILE A 209 2.25 5.08 11.64
CA ILE A 209 1.48 5.15 12.88
C ILE A 209 0.52 6.33 12.71
N PHE A 210 -0.79 6.11 12.86
CA PHE A 210 -1.74 7.18 13.16
C PHE A 210 -2.39 6.88 14.51
N PRO A 211 -2.44 7.85 15.42
CA PRO A 211 -3.07 7.68 16.73
C PRO A 211 -4.58 7.58 16.60
N LEU A 212 -5.14 6.59 17.30
CA LEU A 212 -6.57 6.48 17.61
C LEU A 212 -6.93 7.57 18.62
N SER A 213 -7.46 8.70 18.17
CA SER A 213 -8.21 9.62 19.03
C SER A 213 -9.11 10.50 18.16
N VAL A 214 -10.36 10.67 18.58
CA VAL A 214 -11.47 11.37 17.90
C VAL A 214 -12.35 10.46 17.05
N PHE A 215 -13.22 9.73 17.75
CA PHE A 215 -14.65 9.59 17.45
C PHE A 215 -15.29 9.06 18.74
N ASN A 216 -15.68 10.00 19.61
CA ASN A 216 -16.78 9.79 20.54
C ASN A 216 -18.01 10.42 19.91
#